data_AF-A0A3D4P3U4-F1
#
_entry.id   AF-A0A3D4P3U4-F1
#
_cell.length_a   1.000
_cell.length_b   1.000
_cell.length_c   1.000
_cell.angle_alpha   90.00
_cell.angle_beta   90.00
_cell.angle_gamma   90.00
#
_symmetry.space_group_name_H-M   'P 1'
#
loop_
_entity.id
_entity.type
_entity.pdbx_description
1 polymer ?
#
loop_
_entity_poly.entity_id
_entity_poly.type
_entity_poly.pdbx_seq_one_letter_code
_entity_poly.pdbx_strand_id
1 'polypeptide(L)' 'GKMRKHFIRILPGDRVLLELSPYDLTKGRITYRFK' A
#
# COMPACT_ATOMS: atom_id res chain seq x y z
N GLY A 1 1.22 -3.61 -9.55
CA GLY A 1 0.40 -4.18 -10.63
C GLY A 1 -1.08 -4.25 -10.31
N LYS A 2 -1.49 -4.92 -9.22
CA LYS A 2 -2.91 -5.13 -8.86
C LYS A 2 -3.66 -3.86 -8.43
N MET A 3 -3.09 -2.97 -7.62
CA MET A 3 -3.80 -1.75 -7.17
C MET A 3 -4.25 -0.82 -8.30
N ARG A 4 -3.36 -0.61 -9.28
CA ARG A 4 -3.63 0.23 -10.45
C ARG A 4 -4.68 -0.38 -11.38
N LYS A 5 -4.75 -1.72 -11.46
CA LYS A 5 -5.79 -2.45 -12.21
C LYS A 5 -7.17 -2.40 -11.53
N HIS A 6 -7.21 -2.32 -10.20
CA HIS A 6 -8.48 -2.26 -9.44
C HIS A 6 -8.89 -0.82 -9.09
N PHE A 7 -8.24 0.19 -9.66
CA PHE A 7 -8.55 1.62 -9.44
C PHE A 7 -8.67 2.03 -7.97
N ILE A 8 -7.89 1.40 -7.08
CA ILE A 8 -7.91 1.72 -5.66
C ILE A 8 -7.21 3.08 -5.49
N ARG A 9 -8.00 4.13 -5.28
CA ARG A 9 -7.52 5.48 -4.95
C ARG A 9 -7.04 5.51 -3.50
N ILE A 10 -5.86 6.07 -3.28
CA ILE A 10 -5.28 6.29 -1.95
C ILE A 10 -5.70 7.70 -1.52
N LEU A 11 -6.52 7.78 -0.48
CA LEU A 11 -6.84 9.05 0.18
C LEU A 11 -6.07 9.11 1.52
N PRO A 12 -5.61 10.30 1.94
CA PRO A 12 -5.00 10.47 3.24
C PRO A 12 -6.03 10.13 4.33
N GLY A 13 -5.72 9.14 5.18
CA GLY A 13 -6.63 8.62 6.21
C GLY A 13 -7.02 7.15 6.04
N ASP A 14 -6.74 6.54 4.89
CA ASP A 14 -7.01 5.12 4.66
C ASP A 14 -6.01 4.19 5.35
N ARG A 15 -6.51 3.14 6.00
CA ARG A 15 -5.68 2.06 6.55
C ARG A 15 -5.22 1.13 5.44
N VAL A 16 -3.92 1.14 5.19
CA VAL A 16 -3.28 0.31 4.17
C VAL A 16 -2.27 -0.66 4.79
N LEU A 17 -2.18 -1.86 4.23
CA LEU A 17 -1.17 -2.83 4.57
C LEU A 17 0.09 -2.54 3.73
N LEU A 18 1.19 -2.31 4.43
CA LEU A 18 2.50 -2.05 3.86
C LEU A 18 3.34 -3.33 3.99
N GLU A 19 3.92 -3.80 2.89
CA GLU A 19 5.08 -4.70 2.96
C GLU A 19 6.35 -3.84 2.99
N LEU A 20 7.10 -3.92 4.08
CA LEU A 20 8.41 -3.27 4.22
C LEU A 20 9.50 -4.19 3.70
N SER A 21 10.51 -3.61 3.05
CA SER A 21 11.72 -4.36 2.74
C SER A 21 12.61 -4.39 3.98
N PRO A 22 13.25 -5.53 4.33
CA PRO A 22 14.07 -5.64 5.54
C PRO A 22 15.30 -4.72 5.55
N TYR A 23 15.66 -4.15 4.39
CA TYR A 23 16.81 -3.26 4.23
C TYR A 23 16.45 -1.77 4.40
N ASP A 24 15.21 -1.37 4.13
CA ASP A 24 14.77 0.02 4.14
C ASP A 24 13.36 0.13 4.73
N LEU A 25 13.27 0.55 6.00
CA LEU A 25 11.99 0.78 6.70
C LEU A 25 11.25 2.04 6.21
N THR A 26 11.91 2.89 5.42
CA THR A 26 11.34 4.14 4.91
C THR A 26 10.57 3.97 3.60
N LYS A 27 10.80 2.86 2.88
CA LYS A 27 10.15 2.56 1.60
C LYS A 27 9.43 1.22 1.72
N GLY A 28 8.10 1.27 1.73
CA GLY A 28 7.27 0.07 1.70
C GLY A 28 6.33 0.04 0.51
N ARG A 29 5.99 -1.17 0.08
CA ARG A 29 5.03 -1.40 -0.98
C ARG A 29 3.65 -1.59 -0.37
N ILE A 30 2.71 -0.74 -0.75
CA ILE A 30 1.31 -0.88 -0.35
C ILE A 30 0.73 -2.07 -1.12
N THR A 31 0.26 -3.10 -0.41
CA THR A 31 -0.27 -4.35 -1.01
C THR A 31 -1.78 -4.50 -0.85
N TYR A 32 -2.36 -3.96 0.23
CA TYR A 32 -3.80 -4.08 0.49
C TYR A 32 -4.37 -2.84 1.19
N ARG A 33 -5.67 -2.59 1.02
CA ARG A 33 -6.45 -1.61 1.80
C ARG A 33 -7.49 -2.39 2.58
N PHE A 34 -7.53 -2.20 3.89
CA PHE A 34 -8.63 -2.71 4.70
C PHE A 34 -9.83 -1.79 4.48
N LYS A 35 -10.96 -2.37 4.06
CA LYS A 35 -12.22 -1.65 3.93
C LYS A 35 -12.86 -1.49 5.30
#